data_AF-A0A7K4IDG5-F1
#
_entry.id   AF-A0A7K4IDG5-F1
#
_cell.length_a   1.000
_cell.length_b   1.000
_cell.length_c   1.000
_cell.angle_alpha   90.00
_cell.angle_beta   90.00
_cell.angle_gamma   90.00
#
_symmetry.space_group_name_H-M   'P 1'
#
loop_
_entity.id
_entity.type
_entity.pdbx_description
1 polymer ?
#
loop_
_entity_poly.entity_id
_entity_poly.type
_entity_poly.pdbx_seq_one_letter_code
_entity_poly.pdbx_strand_id
1 'polypeptide(L)'
;MLALLIVLAAGWYLLPAGYNTLVLWLAPQLGNYVRPTFVMVNAMLVNPLNNPVMVAVWAGAGLVGGMMAGTKGGAVVVAIFTWLSCLLILAYCVIQLVIGGINLGTIPPIPPGESLTSVLGIPLVQSAITDLIPLIAGGGGGGMPDLQSIIMPFVIYLLVPVIVITVTAIIGSIIRPKEK
;
A
#
# COMPACT_ATOMS: atom_id res chain seq x y z
N MET A 1 13.23 -10.22 5.98
CA MET A 1 13.99 -9.16 5.28
C MET A 1 13.80 -9.22 3.76
N LEU A 2 14.08 -10.34 3.07
CA LEU A 2 13.93 -10.40 1.61
C LEU A 2 12.48 -10.10 1.12
N ALA A 3 11.47 -10.67 1.77
CA ALA A 3 10.06 -10.38 1.45
C ALA A 3 9.74 -8.88 1.54
N LEU A 4 10.23 -8.19 2.56
CA LEU A 4 10.09 -6.74 2.72
C LEU A 4 10.76 -5.97 1.59
N LEU A 5 11.98 -6.37 1.21
CA LEU A 5 12.68 -5.74 0.08
C LEU A 5 11.92 -5.91 -1.23
N ILE A 6 11.25 -7.05 -1.45
CA ILE A 6 10.40 -7.27 -2.62
C ILE A 6 9.23 -6.30 -2.62
N VAL A 7 8.53 -6.14 -1.49
CA VAL A 7 7.41 -5.19 -1.38
C VAL A 7 7.88 -3.76 -1.67
N LEU A 8 9.01 -3.35 -1.08
CA LEU A 8 9.56 -2.01 -1.26
C LEU A 8 10.04 -1.75 -2.70
N ALA A 9 10.79 -2.69 -3.27
CA ALA A 9 11.30 -2.57 -4.64
C ALA A 9 10.15 -2.59 -5.65
N ALA A 10 9.23 -3.52 -5.53
CA ALA A 10 8.06 -3.59 -6.40
C ALA A 10 7.20 -2.34 -6.26
N GLY A 11 6.95 -1.86 -5.04
CA GLY A 11 6.24 -0.61 -4.80
C GLY A 11 6.95 0.61 -5.41
N TRP A 12 8.28 0.63 -5.47
CA TRP A 12 9.06 1.71 -6.06
C TRP A 12 8.97 1.78 -7.59
N TYR A 13 8.98 0.62 -8.25
CA TYR A 13 8.99 0.51 -9.71
C TYR A 13 7.59 0.39 -10.32
N LEU A 14 6.63 -0.20 -9.59
CA LEU A 14 5.24 -0.38 -10.03
C LEU A 14 4.32 0.73 -9.51
N LEU A 15 4.90 1.84 -9.05
CA LEU A 15 4.14 2.99 -8.60
C LEU A 15 3.38 3.61 -9.80
N PRO A 16 2.04 3.76 -9.72
CA PRO A 16 1.26 4.39 -10.77
C PRO A 16 1.77 5.78 -11.13
N ALA A 17 1.72 6.14 -12.42
CA ALA A 17 2.27 7.40 -12.93
C ALA A 17 1.75 8.64 -12.19
N GLY A 18 0.48 8.65 -11.78
CA GLY A 18 -0.10 9.75 -11.00
C GLY A 18 0.61 10.03 -9.67
N TYR A 19 1.22 9.03 -9.04
CA TYR A 19 2.05 9.29 -7.86
C TYR A 19 3.37 9.96 -8.22
N ASN A 20 3.94 9.73 -9.40
CA ASN A 20 5.12 10.47 -9.83
C ASN A 20 4.79 11.95 -10.02
N THR A 21 3.61 12.27 -10.55
CA THR A 21 3.08 13.64 -10.60
C THR A 21 3.02 14.25 -9.19
N LEU A 22 2.42 13.54 -8.22
CA LEU A 22 2.32 14.01 -6.83
C LEU A 22 3.69 14.15 -6.16
N VAL A 23 4.63 13.24 -6.43
CA VAL A 23 5.99 13.32 -5.90
C VAL A 23 6.68 14.56 -6.45
N LEU A 24 6.67 14.78 -7.77
CA LEU A 24 7.31 15.95 -8.37
C LEU A 24 6.68 17.25 -7.90
N TRP A 25 5.37 17.23 -7.66
CA TRP A 25 4.63 18.38 -7.18
C TRP A 25 4.88 18.68 -5.71
N LEU A 26 4.91 17.66 -4.83
CA LEU A 26 4.96 17.85 -3.39
C LEU A 26 6.37 17.69 -2.79
N ALA A 27 7.30 17.02 -3.46
CA ALA A 27 8.68 16.84 -2.98
C ALA A 27 9.41 18.17 -2.70
N PRO A 28 9.22 19.26 -3.46
CA PRO A 28 9.82 20.56 -3.12
C PRO A 28 9.36 21.12 -1.77
N GLN A 29 8.14 20.78 -1.32
CA GLN A 29 7.54 21.30 -0.09
C GLN A 29 7.68 20.37 1.12
N LEU A 30 7.70 19.07 0.86
CA LEU A 30 7.65 18.00 1.87
C LEU A 30 8.96 17.20 1.95
N GLY A 31 9.91 17.45 1.04
CA GLY A 31 11.23 16.84 1.03
C GLY A 31 11.29 15.41 0.47
N ASN A 32 12.39 14.72 0.76
CA ASN A 32 12.75 13.45 0.09
C ASN A 32 11.91 12.24 0.52
N TYR A 33 11.14 12.34 1.60
CA TYR A 33 10.33 11.23 2.12
C TYR A 33 8.94 11.12 1.48
N VAL A 34 8.60 12.00 0.54
CA VAL A 34 7.30 11.98 -0.15
C VAL A 34 7.11 10.70 -0.96
N ARG A 35 8.12 10.35 -1.78
CA ARG A 35 8.05 9.15 -2.60
C ARG A 35 7.94 7.87 -1.78
N PRO A 36 8.82 7.59 -0.79
CA PRO A 36 8.66 6.40 0.03
C PRO A 36 7.34 6.40 0.81
N THR A 37 6.83 7.56 1.26
CA THR A 37 5.49 7.64 1.85
C THR A 37 4.41 7.17 0.86
N PHE A 38 4.42 7.66 -0.38
CA PHE A 38 3.44 7.22 -1.38
C PHE A 38 3.58 5.76 -1.79
N VAL A 39 4.80 5.24 -1.85
CA VAL A 39 5.04 3.80 -2.07
C VAL A 39 4.38 2.98 -0.96
N MET A 40 4.58 3.37 0.29
CA MET A 40 4.01 2.67 1.44
C MET A 40 2.49 2.82 1.52
N VAL A 41 1.97 4.02 1.27
CA VAL A 41 0.52 4.28 1.19
C VAL A 41 -0.11 3.43 0.10
N ASN A 42 0.50 3.35 -1.09
CA ASN A 42 0.00 2.53 -2.18
C ASN A 42 0.03 1.04 -1.83
N ALA A 43 1.13 0.54 -1.26
CA ALA A 43 1.24 -0.86 -0.86
C ALA A 43 0.24 -1.27 0.24
N MET A 44 -0.11 -0.33 1.12
CA MET A 44 -0.95 -0.57 2.29
C MET A 44 -2.43 -0.29 2.09
N LEU A 45 -2.77 0.75 1.32
CA LEU A 45 -4.12 1.30 1.24
C LEU A 45 -4.77 1.08 -0.12
N VAL A 46 -4.06 0.58 -1.14
CA VAL A 46 -4.73 0.16 -2.37
C VAL A 46 -5.49 -1.13 -2.10
N ASN A 47 -6.74 -1.19 -2.57
CA ASN A 47 -7.57 -2.37 -2.43
C ASN A 47 -6.96 -3.49 -3.28
N PRO A 48 -6.38 -4.54 -2.67
CA PRO A 48 -5.79 -5.63 -3.43
C PRO A 48 -6.84 -6.38 -4.26
N LEU A 49 -8.12 -6.42 -3.86
CA LEU A 49 -9.17 -7.10 -4.62
C LEU A 49 -9.43 -6.43 -5.97
N ASN A 50 -9.20 -5.12 -6.08
CA ASN A 50 -9.40 -4.35 -7.31
C ASN A 50 -8.09 -4.06 -8.04
N ASN A 51 -6.95 -4.46 -7.47
CA ASN A 51 -5.63 -4.22 -8.05
C ASN A 51 -4.79 -5.52 -8.06
N PRO A 52 -4.83 -6.29 -9.18
CA PRO A 52 -4.09 -7.55 -9.28
C PRO A 52 -2.58 -7.37 -9.19
N VAL A 53 -2.05 -6.19 -9.55
CA VAL A 53 -0.61 -5.89 -9.41
C VAL A 53 -0.23 -5.91 -7.92
N MET A 54 -1.03 -5.31 -7.04
CA MET A 54 -0.76 -5.32 -5.60
C MET A 54 -0.86 -6.73 -5.02
N VAL A 55 -1.83 -7.54 -5.47
CA VAL A 55 -1.89 -8.97 -5.08
C VAL A 55 -0.63 -9.69 -5.49
N ALA A 56 -0.15 -9.50 -6.72
CA ALA A 56 1.07 -10.12 -7.22
C ALA A 56 2.31 -9.71 -6.41
N VAL A 57 2.41 -8.44 -5.98
CA VAL A 57 3.50 -7.96 -5.12
C VAL A 57 3.50 -8.68 -3.77
N TRP A 58 2.36 -8.70 -3.08
CA TRP A 58 2.23 -9.37 -1.78
C TRP A 58 2.42 -10.88 -1.90
N ALA A 59 1.92 -11.49 -2.97
CA ALA A 59 2.07 -12.90 -3.26
C ALA A 59 3.53 -13.28 -3.55
N GLY A 60 4.23 -12.49 -4.39
CA GLY A 60 5.63 -12.72 -4.72
C GLY A 60 6.54 -12.56 -3.50
N ALA A 61 6.30 -11.51 -2.70
CA ALA A 61 7.00 -11.30 -1.44
C ALA A 61 6.79 -12.46 -0.46
N GLY A 62 5.54 -12.93 -0.33
CA GLY A 62 5.17 -14.04 0.52
C GLY A 62 5.84 -15.33 0.07
N LEU A 63 5.70 -15.70 -1.21
CA LEU A 63 6.30 -16.90 -1.79
C LEU A 63 7.81 -16.98 -1.50
N VAL A 64 8.54 -15.92 -1.85
CA VAL A 64 9.99 -15.87 -1.66
C VAL A 64 10.36 -15.86 -0.18
N GLY A 65 9.65 -15.09 0.64
CA GLY A 65 9.82 -15.10 2.09
C GLY A 65 9.62 -16.48 2.72
N GLY A 66 8.59 -17.19 2.26
CA GLY A 66 8.24 -18.54 2.69
C GLY A 66 9.28 -19.59 2.31
N MET A 67 9.78 -19.54 1.08
CA MET A 67 10.87 -20.43 0.62
C MET A 67 12.14 -20.28 1.45
N MET A 68 12.43 -19.08 1.95
CA MET A 68 13.58 -18.87 2.85
C MET A 68 13.31 -19.32 4.29
N ALA A 69 12.07 -19.15 4.77
CA ALA A 69 11.68 -19.60 6.09
C ALA A 69 11.83 -21.13 6.21
N GLY A 70 11.37 -21.85 5.19
CA GLY A 70 11.47 -23.31 5.04
C GLY A 70 10.64 -24.12 6.02
N THR A 71 9.82 -23.47 6.85
CA THR A 71 8.83 -24.10 7.72
C THR A 71 7.53 -23.31 7.68
N LYS A 72 6.38 -23.97 7.86
CA LYS A 72 5.06 -23.31 7.84
C LYS A 72 4.95 -22.23 8.92
N GLY A 73 5.42 -22.53 10.13
CA GLY A 73 5.44 -21.57 11.24
C GLY A 73 6.34 -20.37 10.96
N GLY A 74 7.55 -20.61 10.45
CA GLY A 74 8.47 -19.52 10.05
C GLY A 74 7.91 -18.67 8.92
N ALA A 75 7.16 -19.26 7.99
CA ALA A 75 6.54 -18.53 6.89
C ALA A 75 5.45 -17.56 7.36
N VAL A 76 4.59 -17.99 8.29
CA VAL A 76 3.59 -17.11 8.92
C VAL A 76 4.27 -15.95 9.66
N VAL A 77 5.33 -16.25 10.40
CA VAL A 77 6.14 -15.22 11.08
C VAL A 77 6.71 -14.23 10.06
N VAL A 78 7.34 -14.69 8.98
CA VAL A 78 7.89 -13.81 7.93
C VAL A 78 6.80 -12.94 7.29
N ALA A 79 5.62 -13.50 7.03
CA ALA A 79 4.49 -12.79 6.46
C ALA A 79 4.01 -11.64 7.39
N ILE A 80 3.76 -11.95 8.66
CA ILE A 80 3.32 -10.97 9.67
C ILE A 80 4.40 -9.91 9.90
N PHE A 81 5.66 -10.30 10.06
CA PHE A 81 6.76 -9.35 10.26
C PHE A 81 6.97 -8.45 9.04
N THR A 82 6.80 -8.96 7.82
CA THR A 82 6.91 -8.16 6.60
C THR A 82 5.83 -7.09 6.57
N TRP A 83 4.58 -7.48 6.81
CA TRP A 83 3.46 -6.55 6.83
C TRP A 83 3.56 -5.51 7.97
N LEU A 84 3.90 -5.95 9.19
CA LEU A 84 4.14 -5.03 10.31
C LEU A 84 5.31 -4.08 10.04
N SER A 85 6.38 -4.56 9.39
CA SER A 85 7.50 -3.71 9.01
C SER A 85 7.07 -2.64 8.00
N CYS A 86 6.16 -2.96 7.07
CA CYS A 86 5.58 -1.96 6.18
C CYS A 86 4.84 -0.85 6.96
N LEU A 87 4.07 -1.19 7.99
CA LEU A 87 3.44 -0.18 8.84
C LEU A 87 4.46 0.69 9.59
N LEU A 88 5.51 0.09 10.13
CA LEU A 88 6.58 0.83 10.82
C LEU A 88 7.35 1.75 9.88
N ILE A 89 7.64 1.31 8.65
CA ILE A 89 8.29 2.15 7.64
C ILE A 89 7.37 3.31 7.24
N LEU A 90 6.07 3.06 7.05
CA LEU A 90 5.11 4.12 6.78
C LEU A 90 5.11 5.16 7.91
N ALA A 91 5.02 4.72 9.16
CA ALA A 91 5.06 5.59 10.32
C ALA A 91 6.38 6.40 10.37
N TYR A 92 7.51 5.76 10.12
CA TYR A 92 8.80 6.43 10.05
C TYR A 92 8.83 7.49 8.94
N CYS A 93 8.35 7.18 7.73
CA CYS A 93 8.30 8.14 6.63
C CYS A 93 7.42 9.35 6.97
N VAL A 94 6.24 9.13 7.58
CA VAL A 94 5.36 10.21 8.01
C VAL A 94 6.03 11.08 9.08
N ILE A 95 6.68 10.48 10.07
CA ILE A 95 7.44 11.21 11.09
C ILE A 95 8.54 12.06 10.44
N GLN A 96 9.26 11.51 9.47
CA GLN A 96 10.32 12.23 8.76
C GLN A 96 9.77 13.39 7.91
N LEU A 97 8.57 13.27 7.34
CA LEU A 97 7.91 14.40 6.66
C LEU A 97 7.58 15.54 7.63
N VAL A 98 7.18 15.21 8.85
CA VAL A 98 6.87 16.22 9.88
C VAL A 98 8.14 16.86 10.42
N ILE A 99 9.17 16.07 10.73
CA ILE A 99 10.47 16.56 11.23
C ILE A 99 11.21 17.36 10.14
N GLY A 100 11.15 16.90 8.89
CA GLY A 100 11.79 17.55 7.74
C GLY A 100 11.24 18.94 7.42
N GLY A 101 10.14 19.33 8.06
CA GLY A 101 9.49 20.61 7.87
C GLY A 101 8.55 20.60 6.67
N ILE A 102 7.28 20.87 6.93
CA ILE A 102 6.27 21.03 5.89
C ILE A 102 6.29 22.52 5.49
N ASN A 103 6.90 22.83 4.35
CA ASN A 103 6.92 24.19 3.84
C ASN A 103 5.73 24.40 2.89
N LEU A 104 4.55 24.67 3.46
CA LEU A 104 3.29 24.80 2.71
C LEU A 104 3.23 26.03 1.79
N GLY A 105 4.27 26.88 1.78
CA GLY A 105 4.38 28.19 1.12
C GLY A 105 3.38 28.51 0.01
N THR A 106 3.85 28.65 -1.22
CA THR A 106 2.95 28.66 -2.40
C THR A 106 3.00 27.26 -3.00
N ILE A 107 1.82 26.69 -3.27
CA ILE A 107 1.72 25.40 -3.97
C ILE A 107 2.51 25.56 -5.29
N PRO A 108 3.55 24.74 -5.54
CA PRO A 108 4.33 24.86 -6.74
C PRO A 108 3.43 24.64 -7.96
N PRO A 109 3.72 25.26 -9.12
CA PRO A 109 2.98 24.99 -10.34
C PRO A 109 3.06 23.50 -10.68
N ILE A 110 2.00 22.95 -11.28
CA ILE A 110 1.95 21.56 -11.71
C ILE A 110 3.16 21.28 -12.63
N PRO A 111 3.89 20.16 -12.44
CA PRO A 111 5.03 19.82 -13.26
C PRO A 111 4.72 19.84 -14.77
N PRO A 112 5.64 20.34 -15.62
CA PRO A 112 5.42 20.40 -17.07
C PRO A 112 5.18 19.01 -17.68
N GLY A 113 4.14 18.87 -18.51
CA GLY A 113 3.80 17.61 -19.17
C GLY A 113 2.95 16.65 -18.34
N GLU A 114 2.67 16.98 -17.09
CA GLU A 114 1.80 16.21 -16.20
C GLU A 114 0.43 16.87 -16.05
N SER A 115 -0.61 16.07 -15.76
CA SER A 115 -1.99 16.56 -15.60
C SER A 115 -2.60 16.06 -14.30
N LEU A 116 -3.56 16.82 -13.75
CA LEU A 116 -4.35 16.37 -12.59
C LEU A 116 -5.17 15.11 -12.90
N THR A 117 -5.44 14.84 -14.18
CA THR A 117 -6.12 13.60 -14.59
C THR A 117 -5.27 12.36 -14.33
N SER A 118 -3.92 12.48 -14.34
CA SER A 118 -3.00 11.41 -13.96
C SER A 118 -3.17 11.02 -12.48
N VAL A 119 -3.42 12.01 -11.61
CA VAL A 119 -3.68 11.80 -10.17
C VAL A 119 -5.03 11.12 -9.95
N LEU A 120 -6.06 11.49 -10.72
CA LEU A 120 -7.34 10.81 -10.66
C LEU A 120 -7.22 9.34 -11.04
N GLY A 121 -6.32 8.98 -11.98
CA GLY A 121 -6.07 7.60 -12.38
C GLY A 121 -5.34 6.73 -11.34
N ILE A 122 -4.94 7.28 -10.19
CA ILE A 122 -4.30 6.51 -9.12
C ILE A 122 -5.29 5.45 -8.58
N PRO A 123 -4.90 4.15 -8.50
CA PRO A 123 -5.78 3.09 -8.00
C PRO A 123 -6.38 3.36 -6.63
N LEU A 124 -5.62 3.98 -5.71
CA LEU A 124 -6.12 4.41 -4.40
C LEU A 124 -7.21 5.48 -4.50
N VAL A 125 -7.05 6.44 -5.42
CA VAL A 125 -8.02 7.52 -5.64
C VAL A 125 -9.26 6.95 -6.31
N GLN A 126 -9.09 6.08 -7.30
CA GLN A 126 -10.17 5.35 -7.94
C GLN A 126 -10.95 4.50 -6.94
N SER A 127 -10.26 3.73 -6.09
CA SER A 127 -10.91 2.91 -5.06
C SER A 127 -11.61 3.76 -4.00
N ALA A 128 -10.99 4.88 -3.58
CA ALA A 128 -11.64 5.83 -2.68
C ALA A 128 -12.90 6.44 -3.32
N ILE A 129 -12.87 6.80 -4.60
CA ILE A 129 -14.04 7.35 -5.30
C ILE A 129 -15.15 6.29 -5.40
N THR A 130 -14.83 5.05 -5.79
CA THR A 130 -15.82 3.96 -5.89
C THR A 130 -16.40 3.56 -4.55
N ASP A 131 -15.61 3.64 -3.47
CA ASP A 131 -16.03 3.21 -2.14
C ASP A 131 -16.71 4.35 -1.35
N LEU A 132 -16.32 5.61 -1.57
CA LEU A 132 -16.88 6.78 -0.89
C LEU A 132 -18.13 7.36 -1.57
N ILE A 133 -18.27 7.26 -2.90
CA ILE A 133 -19.49 7.72 -3.59
C ILE A 133 -20.75 7.02 -3.06
N PRO A 134 -20.78 5.69 -2.89
CA PRO A 134 -21.93 5.00 -2.29
C PRO A 134 -22.20 5.42 -0.85
N LEU A 135 -21.16 5.76 -0.07
CA LEU A 135 -21.31 6.23 1.30
C LEU A 135 -21.94 7.64 1.37
N ILE A 136 -21.58 8.52 0.42
CA ILE A 136 -22.13 9.87 0.29
C ILE A 136 -23.54 9.85 -0.34
N ALA A 137 -23.73 9.03 -1.38
CA ALA A 137 -25.02 8.87 -2.07
C ALA A 137 -26.04 8.10 -1.21
N GLY A 138 -25.58 7.16 -0.36
CA GLY A 138 -26.40 6.50 0.66
C GLY A 138 -26.81 7.42 1.82
N GLY A 139 -26.12 8.56 2.00
CA GLY A 139 -26.50 9.60 2.94
C GLY A 139 -27.69 10.47 2.52
N GLY A 140 -28.20 10.31 1.29
CA GLY A 140 -29.36 11.05 0.78
C GLY A 140 -30.72 10.54 1.29
N GLY A 141 -30.74 9.45 2.06
CA GLY A 141 -31.97 8.75 2.46
C GLY A 141 -32.10 8.54 3.96
N GLY A 142 -31.91 9.58 4.80
CA GLY A 142 -32.47 9.70 6.16
C GLY A 142 -32.23 8.59 7.21
N GLY A 143 -31.52 7.51 6.87
CA GLY A 143 -31.22 6.38 7.73
C GLY A 143 -29.77 6.45 8.20
N MET A 144 -29.53 6.00 9.43
CA MET A 144 -28.18 5.90 10.00
C MET A 144 -27.26 5.15 9.02
N PRO A 145 -26.03 5.64 8.77
CA PRO A 145 -25.07 4.94 7.92
C PRO A 145 -24.91 3.51 8.41
N ASP A 146 -25.11 2.53 7.53
CA ASP A 146 -24.89 1.13 7.86
C ASP A 146 -23.41 0.97 8.23
N LEU A 147 -23.12 0.70 9.50
CA LEU A 147 -21.75 0.54 10.00
C LEU A 147 -20.98 -0.52 9.21
N GLN A 148 -21.68 -1.51 8.65
CA GLN A 148 -21.09 -2.52 7.78
C GLN A 148 -20.51 -1.90 6.49
N SER A 149 -21.18 -0.91 5.90
CA SER A 149 -20.71 -0.20 4.70
C SER A 149 -19.44 0.63 4.92
N ILE A 150 -19.16 1.01 6.17
CA ILE A 150 -17.97 1.77 6.58
C ILE A 150 -16.82 0.84 7.00
N ILE A 151 -17.14 -0.22 7.75
CA ILE A 151 -16.14 -1.11 8.34
C ILE A 151 -15.57 -2.08 7.30
N MET A 152 -16.41 -2.62 6.41
CA MET A 152 -16.01 -3.68 5.47
C MET A 152 -14.87 -3.27 4.54
N PRO A 153 -14.86 -2.06 3.93
CA PRO A 153 -13.72 -1.59 3.13
C PRO A 153 -12.43 -1.59 3.96
N PHE A 154 -12.48 -1.05 5.18
CA PHE A 154 -11.32 -0.94 6.06
C PHE A 154 -10.71 -2.31 6.41
N VAL A 155 -11.58 -3.30 6.68
CA VAL A 155 -11.17 -4.69 6.93
C VAL A 155 -10.50 -5.29 5.68
N ILE A 156 -11.02 -5.03 4.49
CA ILE A 156 -10.44 -5.52 3.23
C ILE A 156 -9.05 -4.92 3.00
N TYR A 157 -8.91 -3.60 3.15
CA TYR A 157 -7.63 -2.91 2.99
C TYR A 157 -6.56 -3.45 3.96
N LEU A 158 -6.95 -3.76 5.20
CA LEU A 158 -6.03 -4.24 6.22
C LEU A 158 -5.70 -5.74 6.10
N LEU A 159 -6.72 -6.59 5.97
CA LEU A 159 -6.56 -8.04 6.11
C LEU A 159 -6.17 -8.74 4.82
N VAL A 160 -6.64 -8.28 3.66
CA VAL A 160 -6.36 -9.01 2.41
C VAL A 160 -4.86 -9.08 2.10
N PRO A 161 -4.06 -8.00 2.24
CA PRO A 161 -2.62 -8.08 2.06
C PRO A 161 -1.96 -9.11 3.00
N VAL A 162 -2.39 -9.15 4.28
CA VAL A 162 -1.90 -10.10 5.29
C VAL A 162 -2.23 -11.53 4.92
N ILE A 163 -3.46 -11.78 4.46
CA ILE A 163 -3.91 -13.11 4.04
C ILE A 163 -3.11 -13.57 2.83
N VAL A 164 -2.98 -12.71 1.81
CA VAL A 164 -2.25 -13.03 0.57
C VAL A 164 -0.79 -13.38 0.87
N ILE A 165 -0.07 -12.53 1.60
CA ILE A 165 1.34 -12.79 1.93
C ILE A 165 1.49 -14.04 2.82
N THR A 166 0.56 -14.30 3.73
CA THR A 166 0.61 -15.48 4.61
C THR A 166 0.38 -16.78 3.85
N VAL A 167 -0.67 -16.84 3.03
CA VAL A 167 -1.00 -18.03 2.23
C VAL A 167 0.13 -18.36 1.27
N THR A 168 0.65 -17.35 0.57
CA THR A 168 1.74 -17.55 -0.39
C THR A 168 3.07 -17.87 0.30
N ALA A 169 3.33 -17.35 1.49
CA ALA A 169 4.47 -17.75 2.29
C ALA A 169 4.37 -19.22 2.74
N ILE A 170 3.20 -19.69 3.15
CA ILE A 170 3.01 -21.10 3.50
C ILE A 170 3.30 -21.98 2.28
N ILE A 171 2.77 -21.62 1.10
CA ILE A 171 3.05 -22.31 -0.17
C ILE A 171 4.56 -22.33 -0.43
N GLY A 172 5.24 -21.17 -0.34
CA GLY A 172 6.69 -21.07 -0.52
C GLY A 172 7.47 -21.99 0.41
N SER A 173 7.05 -22.11 1.67
CA SER A 173 7.70 -23.00 2.64
C SER A 173 7.54 -24.49 2.33
N ILE A 174 6.49 -24.86 1.59
CA ILE A 174 6.26 -26.24 1.14
C ILE A 174 7.13 -26.56 -0.08
N ILE A 175 7.33 -25.59 -0.98
CA ILE A 175 8.18 -25.76 -2.18
C ILE A 175 9.64 -26.04 -1.79
N ARG A 176 10.14 -25.37 -0.74
CA ARG A 176 11.49 -25.61 -0.22
C ARG A 176 11.44 -25.83 1.30
N PRO A 177 11.13 -27.06 1.74
CA PRO A 177 11.19 -27.39 3.15
C PRO A 177 12.64 -27.33 3.65
N LYS A 178 12.86 -26.85 4.87
CA LYS A 178 14.14 -27.07 5.54
C LYS A 178 14.27 -28.54 5.89
N GLU A 179 15.38 -29.14 5.48
CA GLU A 179 15.76 -30.48 5.89
C GLU A 179 15.84 -30.54 7.42
N LYS A 180 15.30 -31.62 7.99
CA LYS A 180 15.26 -31.85 9.44
C LYS A 180 16.61 -32.28 9.96
#